data_AF-A0A3D6B4J2-F1
#
_entry.id   AF-A0A3D6B4J2-F1
#
_cell.length_a   1.000
_cell.length_b   1.000
_cell.length_c   1.000
_cell.angle_alpha   90.00
_cell.angle_beta   90.00
_cell.angle_gamma   90.00
#
_symmetry.space_group_name_H-M   'P 1'
#
loop_
_entity.id
_entity.type
_entity.pdbx_description
1 polymer ?
#
loop_
_entity_poly.entity_id
_entity_poly.type
_entity_poly.pdbx_seq_one_letter_code
_entity_poly.pdbx_strand_id
1 'polypeptide(L)'
;MNENKVTYEDFLPLRDGLVEYASGLLKSFEDAQDIVQDLYLKLWNRRDSISEIENPRSYCMTVVRNRCLDKLNSSQVQNKTQMPSEVLESSRDIQSEMEEKE
;
A
#
# COMPACT_ATOMS: atom_id res chain seq x y z
N MET A 1 34.50 -14.62 18.32
CA MET A 1 33.69 -14.64 17.09
C MET A 1 32.69 -13.50 17.24
N ASN A 2 32.88 -12.38 16.56
CA ASN A 2 31.90 -11.30 16.57
C ASN A 2 30.81 -11.68 15.59
N GLU A 3 29.78 -12.40 16.06
CA GLU A 3 28.59 -12.65 15.26
C GLU A 3 27.87 -11.32 15.09
N ASN A 4 28.11 -10.67 13.96
CA ASN A 4 27.44 -9.44 13.53
C ASN A 4 26.02 -9.81 13.07
N LYS A 5 25.22 -10.30 14.03
CA LYS A 5 23.87 -10.81 13.84
C LYS A 5 22.93 -9.62 13.79
N VAL A 6 22.10 -9.54 12.75
CA VAL A 6 21.07 -8.50 12.63
C VAL A 6 20.11 -8.59 13.82
N THR A 7 19.85 -7.44 14.43
CA THR A 7 19.00 -7.22 15.60
C THR A 7 17.86 -6.25 15.26
N TYR A 8 16.92 -6.06 16.18
CA TYR A 8 15.78 -5.16 15.95
C TYR A 8 16.25 -3.70 15.86
N GLU A 9 17.30 -3.37 16.59
CA GLU A 9 17.95 -2.06 16.64
C GLU A 9 18.47 -1.63 15.27
N ASP A 10 18.91 -2.57 14.43
CA ASP A 10 19.39 -2.29 13.07
C ASP A 10 18.29 -1.77 12.14
N PHE A 11 17.01 -2.03 12.48
CA PHE A 11 15.87 -1.55 11.72
C PHE A 11 15.44 -0.15 12.15
N LEU A 12 15.67 0.27 13.40
CA LEU A 12 15.13 1.53 13.95
C LEU A 12 15.52 2.78 13.14
N PRO A 13 16.79 2.95 12.70
CA PRO A 13 17.19 4.13 11.93
C PRO A 13 16.51 4.26 10.56
N LEU A 14 15.89 3.18 10.05
CA LEU A 14 15.22 3.19 8.75
C LEU A 14 13.83 3.83 8.79
N ARG A 15 13.25 4.00 9.97
CA ARG A 15 11.82 4.32 10.15
C ARG A 15 11.41 5.57 9.38
N ASP A 16 12.12 6.67 9.60
CA ASP A 16 11.74 7.97 9.05
C ASP A 16 11.84 7.98 7.52
N GLY A 17 12.89 7.37 6.96
CA GLY A 17 13.04 7.22 5.52
C GLY A 17 11.99 6.31 4.88
N LEU A 18 11.49 5.30 5.61
CA LEU A 18 10.39 4.45 5.15
C LEU A 18 9.06 5.20 5.16
N VAL A 19 8.80 6.03 6.17
CA VAL A 19 7.60 6.88 6.24
C VAL A 19 7.62 7.92 5.12
N GLU A 20 8.75 8.59 4.89
CA GLU A 20 8.91 9.54 3.79
C GLU A 20 8.67 8.86 2.43
N TYR A 21 9.27 7.69 2.21
CA TYR A 21 9.05 6.92 0.98
C TYR A 21 7.57 6.52 0.80
N ALA A 22 6.93 5.96 1.83
CA ALA A 22 5.55 5.51 1.78
C ALA A 22 4.57 6.67 1.57
N SER A 23 4.78 7.80 2.24
CA SER A 23 3.96 9.00 2.09
C SER A 23 4.08 9.59 0.68
N GLY A 24 5.26 9.52 0.06
CA GLY A 24 5.46 9.89 -1.34
C GLY A 24 4.60 9.07 -2.31
N LEU A 25 4.42 7.78 -2.04
CA LEU A 25 3.59 6.86 -2.83
C LEU A 25 2.09 7.03 -2.58
N LEU A 26 1.70 7.12 -1.30
CA LEU A 26 0.29 7.13 -0.88
C LEU A 26 -0.34 8.52 -0.91
N LYS A 27 0.48 9.58 -0.95
CA LYS A 27 0.04 10.97 -0.74
C LYS A 27 -0.70 11.18 0.59
N SER A 28 -0.45 10.31 1.56
CA SER A 28 -1.05 10.30 2.90
C SER A 28 0.02 9.95 3.92
N PHE A 29 0.26 10.87 4.85
CA PHE A 29 1.25 10.67 5.92
C PHE A 29 0.74 9.68 6.97
N GLU A 30 -0.55 9.75 7.31
CA GLU A 30 -1.20 8.84 8.27
C GLU A 30 -1.12 7.39 7.77
N ASP A 31 -1.52 7.14 6.52
CA ASP A 31 -1.45 5.80 5.94
C ASP A 31 -0.01 5.27 5.84
N ALA A 32 0.94 6.16 5.58
CA ALA A 32 2.35 5.82 5.54
C ALA A 32 2.88 5.42 6.93
N GLN A 33 2.49 6.17 7.98
CA GLN A 33 2.83 5.82 9.35
C GLN A 33 2.25 4.47 9.74
N ASP A 34 0.99 4.18 9.41
CA ASP A 34 0.34 2.91 9.72
C ASP A 34 1.06 1.72 9.07
N ILE A 35 1.39 1.82 7.77
CA ILE A 35 2.11 0.76 7.05
C ILE A 35 3.48 0.50 7.68
N VAL A 36 4.20 1.57 8.02
CA VAL A 36 5.52 1.43 8.66
C VAL A 36 5.36 0.85 10.06
N GLN A 37 4.40 1.31 10.84
CA GLN A 37 4.14 0.79 12.19
C GLN A 37 3.84 -0.73 12.15
N ASP A 38 3.02 -1.18 11.22
CA ASP A 38 2.72 -2.60 10.97
C ASP A 38 3.97 -3.42 10.63
N LEU A 39 4.90 -2.86 9.85
CA LEU A 39 6.18 -3.50 9.56
C LEU A 39 7.00 -3.69 10.84
N TYR A 40 7.14 -2.66 11.67
CA TYR A 40 7.90 -2.76 12.92
C TYR A 40 7.26 -3.73 13.92
N LEU A 41 5.92 -3.77 14.00
CA LEU A 41 5.21 -4.77 14.80
C LEU A 41 5.51 -6.20 14.31
N LYS A 42 5.54 -6.43 12.99
CA LYS A 42 5.91 -7.73 12.40
C LYS A 42 7.36 -8.12 12.71
N LEU A 43 8.28 -7.17 12.63
CA LEU A 43 9.69 -7.38 12.99
C LEU A 43 9.82 -7.73 14.48
N TRP A 44 9.14 -7.01 15.36
CA TRP A 44 9.15 -7.28 16.80
C TRP A 44 8.59 -8.67 17.14
N ASN A 45 7.46 -9.04 16.53
CA ASN A 45 6.86 -10.35 16.74
C ASN A 45 7.74 -11.50 16.25
N ARG A 46 8.67 -11.24 15.33
CA ARG A 46 9.62 -12.21 14.77
C ARG A 46 11.07 -11.94 15.17
N ARG A 47 11.31 -11.14 16.22
CA ARG A 47 12.65 -10.69 16.64
C ARG A 47 13.64 -11.83 16.91
N ASP A 48 13.15 -13.02 17.21
CA ASP A 48 14.00 -14.20 17.42
C ASP A 48 14.55 -14.78 16.10
N SER A 49 13.94 -14.46 14.96
CA SER A 49 14.31 -14.95 13.61
C SER A 49 14.72 -13.84 12.63
N ILE A 50 14.70 -12.56 13.01
CA ILE A 50 15.10 -11.45 12.12
C ILE A 50 16.57 -11.50 11.71
N SER A 51 17.39 -12.28 12.42
CA SER A 51 18.79 -12.48 12.07
C SER A 51 19.03 -13.21 10.75
N GLU A 52 18.01 -13.88 10.23
CA GLU A 52 18.04 -14.50 8.90
C GLU A 52 17.93 -13.44 7.78
N ILE A 53 17.59 -12.19 8.13
CA ILE A 53 17.52 -11.09 7.16
C ILE A 53 18.92 -10.55 6.92
N GLU A 54 19.49 -10.86 5.75
CA GLU A 54 20.83 -10.39 5.36
C GLU A 54 20.91 -8.87 5.17
N ASN A 55 19.84 -8.25 4.67
CA ASN A 55 19.81 -6.81 4.38
C ASN A 55 18.51 -6.16 4.91
N PRO A 56 18.57 -5.55 6.10
CA PRO A 56 17.43 -4.86 6.72
C PRO A 56 16.78 -3.81 5.82
N ARG A 57 17.59 -3.00 5.13
CA ARG A 57 17.10 -1.90 4.29
C ARG A 57 16.33 -2.42 3.09
N SER A 58 16.90 -3.37 2.35
CA SER A 58 16.27 -3.98 1.18
C SER A 58 14.98 -4.72 1.55
N TYR A 59 14.99 -5.43 2.68
CA TYR A 59 13.81 -6.10 3.21
C TYR A 59 12.68 -5.10 3.50
N CYS A 60 12.96 -4.07 4.31
CA CYS A 60 11.96 -3.07 4.68
C CYS A 60 11.41 -2.32 3.48
N MET A 61 12.27 -1.90 2.55
CA MET A 61 11.84 -1.19 1.33
C MET A 61 10.88 -2.04 0.49
N THR A 62 11.17 -3.34 0.36
CA THR A 62 10.32 -4.28 -0.38
C THR A 62 8.96 -4.45 0.30
N VAL A 63 8.95 -4.67 1.62
CA VAL A 63 7.70 -4.84 2.37
C VAL A 63 6.85 -3.57 2.31
N VAL A 64 7.43 -2.40 2.57
CA VAL A 64 6.70 -1.11 2.52
C VAL A 64 6.15 -0.86 1.12
N ARG A 65 6.95 -1.03 0.06
CA ARG A 65 6.49 -0.85 -1.31
C ARG A 65 5.28 -1.73 -1.62
N ASN A 66 5.37 -3.03 -1.31
CA ASN A 66 4.30 -3.97 -1.60
C ASN A 66 3.00 -3.57 -0.86
N ARG A 67 3.11 -3.17 0.41
CA ARG A 67 1.95 -2.72 1.20
C ARG A 67 1.33 -1.44 0.65
N CYS A 68 2.13 -0.49 0.20
CA CYS A 68 1.61 0.72 -0.45
C CYS A 68 0.85 0.36 -1.74
N LEU A 69 1.42 -0.52 -2.57
CA LEU A 69 0.77 -0.96 -3.82
C LEU A 69 -0.53 -1.72 -3.56
N ASP A 70 -0.56 -2.62 -2.58
CA ASP A 70 -1.77 -3.34 -2.18
C ASP A 70 -2.88 -2.37 -1.75
N LYS A 71 -2.53 -1.34 -0.95
CA LYS A 71 -3.48 -0.30 -0.52
C LYS A 71 -4.01 0.50 -1.70
N LEU A 72 -3.15 0.95 -2.61
CA LEU A 72 -3.55 1.70 -3.80
C LEU A 72 -4.46 0.88 -4.72
N ASN A 73 -4.15 -0.40 -4.92
CA ASN A 73 -4.97 -1.32 -5.72
C ASN A 73 -6.35 -1.55 -5.08
N SER A 74 -6.41 -1.74 -3.76
CA SER A 74 -7.67 -1.88 -3.02
C SER A 74 -8.56 -0.64 -3.19
N SER A 75 -7.98 0.57 -3.04
CA SER A 75 -8.71 1.82 -3.24
C SER A 75 -9.24 1.96 -4.68
N GLN A 76 -8.48 1.55 -5.70
CA GLN A 76 -8.94 1.59 -7.09
C GLN A 76 -10.10 0.61 -7.34
N VAL A 77 -10.05 -0.59 -6.78
CA VAL A 77 -11.14 -1.58 -6.91
C VAL A 77 -12.42 -1.08 -6.25
N GLN A 78 -12.31 -0.44 -5.08
CA GLN A 78 -13.46 0.14 -4.39
C GLN A 78 -14.10 1.27 -5.20
N ASN A 79 -13.29 2.17 -5.78
CA ASN A 79 -13.80 3.26 -6.62
C ASN A 79 -14.51 2.77 -7.88
N LYS A 80 -14.03 1.70 -8.53
CA LYS A 80 -14.71 1.12 -9.71
C LYS A 80 -16.04 0.46 -9.37
N THR A 81 -16.19 -0.06 -8.15
CA THR A 81 -17.40 -0.77 -7.71
C THR A 81 -18.49 0.20 -7.21
N GLN A 82 -18.12 1.45 -6.88
CA GLN A 82 -19.03 2.47 -6.35
C GLN A 82 -19.62 3.41 -7.42
N MET A 83 -19.40 3.15 -8.71
CA MET A 83 -20.10 3.87 -9.79
C MET A 83 -21.61 3.58 -9.69
N PRO A 84 -22.50 4.56 -9.46
CA PRO A 84 -23.94 4.33 -9.50
C PRO A 84 -24.36 3.86 -10.89
N SER A 85 -25.18 2.81 -10.94
CA SER A 85 -25.76 2.22 -12.15
C SER A 85 -26.56 3.22 -13.01
N GLU A 86 -26.88 4.41 -12.51
CA GLU A 86 -27.74 5.40 -13.17
C GLU A 86 -27.12 6.06 -14.41
N VAL A 87 -25.78 6.08 -14.55
CA VAL A 87 -25.14 6.80 -15.67
C VAL A 87 -25.30 6.07 -17.01
N LEU A 88 -25.66 4.78 -16.99
CA LEU A 88 -25.85 3.98 -18.21
C LEU A 88 -27.28 4.03 -18.77
N GLU A 89 -28.28 4.43 -17.98
CA GLU A 89 -29.68 4.51 -18.44
C GLU A 89 -29.96 5.80 -19.20
N SER A 90 -29.38 6.94 -18.80
CA SER A 90 -29.61 8.23 -19.48
C SER A 90 -29.08 8.29 -20.93
N SER A 91 -28.20 7.36 -21.32
CA SER A 91 -27.70 7.27 -22.71
C SER A 91 -28.59 6.42 -23.62
N ARG A 92 -29.53 5.63 -23.09
CA ARG A 92 -30.43 4.78 -23.88
C ARG A 92 -31.66 5.52 -24.38
N ASP A 93 -32.10 6.54 -23.64
CA ASP A 93 -33.32 7.28 -23.98
C ASP A 93 -33.16 8.15 -25.24
N ILE A 94 -31.96 8.70 -25.48
CA ILE A 94 -31.67 9.54 -26.66
C ILE A 94 -31.73 8.73 -27.97
N GLN A 95 -31.44 7.43 -27.91
CA GLN A 95 -31.44 6.57 -29.11
C GLN A 95 -32.88 6.26 -29.59
N SER A 96 -33.85 6.22 -28.66
CA SER A 96 -35.24 5.84 -28.97
C SER A 96 -36.04 6.92 -29.71
N GLU A 97 -35.71 8.20 -29.54
CA GLU A 97 -36.38 9.30 -30.24
C GLU A 97 -35.95 9.47 -31.71
N MET A 98 -34.83 8.85 -32.11
CA MET A 98 -34.34 8.96 -33.50
C MET A 98 -34.91 7.90 -34.45
N GLU A 99 -35.50 6.82 -33.93
CA GLU A 99 -36.07 5.73 -34.74
C GLU A 99 -37.58 5.91 -35.06
N GLU A 100 -38.26 6.88 -34.44
CA GLU A 100 -39.70 7.12 -34.66
C GLU A 100 -40.01 8.15 -35.77
N LYS A 101 -39.01 8.50 -36.60
CA LYS A 101 -39.14 9.47 -37.70
C LYS A 101 -38.73 8.96 -39.10
N GLU A 102 -38.84 7.66 -39.37
CA GLU A 102 -38.96 7.13 -40.73
C GLU A 102 -40.29 6.41 -40.97
#